data_AF-A0A9E0PZY0-F1
#
_entry.id   AF-A0A9E0PZY0-F1
#
_cell.length_a   1.000
_cell.length_b   1.000
_cell.length_c   1.000
_cell.angle_alpha   90.00
_cell.angle_beta   90.00
_cell.angle_gamma   90.00
#
_symmetry.space_group_name_H-M   'P 1'
#
loop_
_entity.id
_entity.type
_entity.pdbx_description
1 polymer ?
#
loop_
_entity_poly.entity_id
_entity_poly.type
_entity_poly.pdbx_seq_one_letter_code
_entity_poly.pdbx_strand_id
1 'polypeptide(L)' 'VHFDAVLQHGDATALLHTAAALAGRPGPIVGLTGLVPGDWRVPLERLVIERSLSINTAAAGGNASLMTIG' A
#
# COMPACT_ATOMS: atom_id res chain seq x y z
N VAL A 1 6.05 -3.83 17.88
CA VAL A 1 6.51 -2.92 16.80
C VAL A 1 5.40 -2.82 15.76
N HIS A 2 5.04 -1.61 15.35
CA HIS A 2 4.02 -1.35 14.32
C HIS A 2 4.70 -1.04 12.99
N PHE A 3 4.24 -1.66 11.91
CA PHE A 3 4.76 -1.46 10.55
C PHE A 3 3.74 -1.91 9.51
N ASP A 4 3.78 -1.30 8.33
CA ASP A 4 2.77 -1.46 7.27
C ASP A 4 3.21 -2.38 6.12
N ALA A 5 4.52 -2.65 5.99
CA ALA A 5 5.08 -3.53 4.95
C ALA A 5 6.37 -4.23 5.43
N VAL A 6 6.69 -5.37 4.82
CA VAL A 6 7.98 -6.07 4.97
C VAL A 6 8.61 -6.29 3.61
N LEU A 7 9.90 -5.96 3.52
CA LEU A 7 10.75 -6.23 2.37
C LEU A 7 11.82 -7.22 2.79
N GLN A 8 11.98 -8.30 2.04
CA GLN A 8 13.00 -9.30 2.33
C GLN A 8 13.67 -9.80 1.05
N HIS A 9 14.99 -9.71 1.04
CA HIS A 9 15.84 -10.43 0.10
C HIS A 9 16.18 -11.80 0.67
N GLY A 10 15.88 -12.88 -0.06
CA GLY A 10 16.15 -14.22 0.43
C GLY A 10 15.62 -15.32 -0.49
N ASP A 11 15.95 -16.56 -0.14
CA ASP A 11 15.39 -17.73 -0.81
C ASP A 11 13.94 -18.02 -0.36
N ALA A 12 13.33 -19.02 -1.01
CA ALA A 12 11.95 -19.41 -0.72
C ALA A 12 11.74 -19.88 0.72
N THR A 13 12.71 -20.60 1.30
CA THR A 13 12.61 -21.11 2.67
C THR A 13 12.61 -19.95 3.68
N ALA A 14 13.51 -18.98 3.49
CA ALA A 14 13.58 -17.79 4.32
C ALA A 14 12.29 -16.94 4.20
N LEU A 15 11.71 -16.84 3.00
CA LEU A 15 10.44 -16.12 2.80
C LEU A 15 9.27 -16.83 3.48
N LEU A 16 9.18 -18.15 3.38
CA LEU A 16 8.13 -18.94 4.04
C LEU A 16 8.23 -18.84 5.57
N HIS A 17 9.44 -18.87 6.13
CA HIS A 17 9.66 -18.68 7.56
C HIS A 17 9.16 -17.30 8.02
N THR A 18 9.50 -16.24 7.30
CA THR A 18 9.01 -14.89 7.60
C THR A 18 7.49 -14.79 7.45
N ALA A 19 6.91 -15.38 6.40
CA ALA A 19 5.47 -15.41 6.21
C ALA A 19 4.75 -16.07 7.39
N ALA A 20 5.26 -17.20 7.88
CA ALA A 20 4.72 -17.89 9.04
C ALA A 20 4.80 -17.03 10.32
N ALA A 21 5.93 -16.36 10.53
CA ALA A 21 6.10 -15.45 11.68
C ALA A 21 5.16 -14.24 11.59
N LEU A 22 4.97 -13.66 10.41
CA LEU A 22 4.06 -12.54 10.19
C LEU A 22 2.59 -12.95 10.41
N ALA A 23 2.21 -14.14 10.00
CA ALA A 23 0.86 -14.67 10.18
C ALA A 23 0.47 -14.86 11.66
N GLY A 24 1.45 -15.08 12.54
CA GLY A 24 1.23 -15.20 13.99
C GLY A 24 1.12 -13.87 14.73
N ARG A 25 1.33 -12.73 14.08
CA ARG A 25 1.29 -11.43 14.74
C ARG A 25 -0.16 -10.97 14.98
N PRO A 26 -0.44 -10.34 16.14
CA PRO A 26 -1.70 -9.64 16.34
C PRO A 26 -1.73 -8.34 15.51
N GLY A 27 -2.93 -7.92 15.14
CA GLY A 27 -3.17 -6.68 14.40
C GLY A 27 -3.39 -6.89 12.90
N PRO A 28 -3.28 -5.82 12.09
CA PRO A 28 -3.51 -5.90 10.65
C PRO A 28 -2.53 -6.84 9.95
N ILE A 29 -3.00 -7.48 8.88
CA ILE A 29 -2.14 -8.25 7.97
C ILE A 29 -1.17 -7.28 7.30
N VAL A 30 0.11 -7.66 7.30
CA VAL A 30 1.18 -6.88 6.66
C VAL A 30 1.66 -7.62 5.41
N GLY A 31 1.79 -6.90 4.30
CA GLY A 31 2.33 -7.45 3.06
C GLY A 31 3.82 -7.78 3.16
N LEU A 32 4.20 -8.98 2.74
CA LEU A 32 5.59 -9.41 2.55
C LEU A 32 5.93 -9.37 1.05
N THR A 33 6.90 -8.54 0.69
CA THR A 33 7.49 -8.54 -0.66
C THR A 33 8.84 -9.25 -0.60
N GLY A 34 8.90 -10.42 -1.24
CA GLY A 34 10.12 -11.20 -1.39
C GLY A 34 10.88 -10.84 -2.66
N LEU A 35 12.20 -10.69 -2.55
CA LEU A 35 13.12 -10.38 -3.63
C LEU A 35 14.28 -11.39 -3.60
N VAL A 36 14.82 -11.74 -4.77
CA VAL A 36 16.06 -12.55 -4.81
C VAL A 36 17.25 -11.69 -4.36
N PRO A 37 18.23 -12.23 -3.62
CA PRO A 37 19.40 -11.46 -3.18
C PRO A 37 20.05 -10.66 -4.31
N GLY A 38 20.27 -9.36 -4.08
CA GLY A 38 20.83 -8.43 -5.06
C GLY A 38 19.82 -7.80 -6.04
N ASP A 39 18.54 -8.18 -6.00
CA ASP A 39 17.52 -7.54 -6.84
C ASP A 39 17.17 -6.14 -6.31
N TRP A 40 17.44 -5.11 -7.10
CA TRP A 40 17.19 -3.71 -6.75
C TRP A 40 15.81 -3.20 -7.18
N ARG A 41 15.02 -4.02 -7.90
CA ARG A 41 13.70 -3.65 -8.42
C ARG A 41 12.62 -3.77 -7.35
N VAL A 42 12.74 -2.95 -6.32
CA VAL A 42 11.74 -2.86 -5.25
C VAL A 42 10.46 -2.20 -5.79
N PRO A 43 9.26 -2.79 -5.62
CA PRO A 43 8.00 -2.18 -6.05
C PRO A 43 7.59 -1.05 -5.09
N LEU A 44 8.14 0.14 -5.30
CA LEU A 44 7.96 1.31 -4.43
C LEU A 44 6.50 1.76 -4.31
N GLU A 45 5.69 1.51 -5.34
CA GLU A 45 4.26 1.77 -5.35
C GLU A 45 3.47 0.99 -4.29
N ARG A 46 4.06 -0.08 -3.73
CA ARG A 46 3.48 -0.83 -2.60
C ARG A 46 3.90 -0.28 -1.23
N LEU A 47 4.77 0.72 -1.21
CA LEU A 47 5.30 1.35 0.01
C LEU A 47 4.65 2.73 0.27
N VAL A 48 3.58 3.05 -0.44
CA VAL A 48 2.77 4.24 -0.21
C VAL A 48 1.42 3.85 0.37
N ILE A 49 0.80 4.77 1.10
CA ILE A 49 -0.58 4.62 1.55
C ILE A 49 -1.46 5.43 0.60
N GLU A 50 -2.26 4.73 -0.20
CA GLU A 50 -3.24 5.39 -1.07
C GLU A 50 -4.32 6.08 -0.23
N ARG A 51 -4.69 7.29 -0.63
CA ARG A 51 -5.78 8.08 -0.04
C ARG A 51 -6.66 8.63 -1.14
N SER A 52 -7.95 8.30 -1.09
CA SER A 52 -8.96 8.83 -2.01
C SER A 52 -9.88 9.80 -1.27
N LEU A 53 -10.13 10.97 -1.87
CA LEU A 53 -11.00 12.01 -1.33
C LEU A 53 -12.05 12.36 -2.38
N SER A 54 -13.32 12.20 -2.01
CA SER A 54 -14.46 12.65 -2.82
C SER A 54 -14.97 13.98 -2.27
N ILE A 55 -14.85 15.04 -3.07
CA ILE A 55 -15.31 16.38 -2.70
C ILE A 55 -16.58 16.68 -3.49
N ASN A 56 -17.70 16.89 -2.80
CA ASN A 56 -18.91 17.40 -3.42
C ASN A 56 -18.72 18.89 -3.75
N THR A 57 -18.29 19.18 -4.97
CA THR A 57 -18.04 20.55 -5.45
C THR A 57 -19.31 21.37 -5.63
N ALA A 58 -20.49 20.74 -5.68
CA ALA A 58 -21.79 21.41 -5.77
C ALA A 58 -22.47 21.62 -4.41
N ALA A 59 -21.80 21.27 -3.29
CA ALA A 59 -22.39 21.32 -1.95
C ALA A 59 -22.91 22.71 -1.57
N ALA A 60 -22.33 23.79 -2.10
CA ALA A 60 -22.79 25.17 -1.90
C ALA A 60 -24.08 25.53 -2.67
N GLY A 61 -24.68 24.58 -3.40
CA GLY A 61 -25.95 24.77 -4.11
C GLY A 61 -25.82 25.06 -5.61
N GLY A 62 -24.61 25.00 -6.19
CA GLY A 62 -24.39 25.21 -7.62
C GLY A 62 -23.04 24.64 -8.07
N ASN A 63 -22.95 24.26 -9.34
CA ASN A 63 -21.70 23.78 -9.95
C ASN A 63 -21.10 24.90 -10.80
N ALA A 64 -20.05 25.54 -10.30
CA ALA A 64 -19.37 26.64 -10.98
C ALA A 64 -18.87 26.25 -12.39
N SER A 65 -18.38 25.02 -12.58
CA SER A 65 -17.94 24.53 -13.89
C SER A 65 -19.09 24.37 -14.89
N LEU A 66 -20.31 24.07 -14.44
CA LEU A 66 -21.48 24.05 -15.33
C LEU A 66 -21.95 25.47 -15.69
N MET A 67 -21.74 26.46 -14.82
CA MET A 67 -22.13 27.85 -15.08
C MET A 67 -21.29 28.51 -16.19
N THR A 68 -20.13 27.96 -16.54
CA THR A 68 -19.27 28.47 -17.61
C THR A 68 -19.43 27.75 -18.96
N ILE A 69 -20.29 26.73 -19.04
CA ILE A 69 -20.61 26.03 -20.30
C ILE A 69 -21.87 26.68 -20.88
N GLY A 70 -21.73 27.32 -22.04
CA GLY A 70 -22.80 27.95 -22.82
C GLY A 70 -22.91 27.38 -24.22
#